data_AF-A0A2E6ZII9-F1
#
_entry.id   AF-A0A2E6ZII9-F1
#
_cell.length_a   1.000
_cell.length_b   1.000
_cell.length_c   1.000
_cell.angle_alpha   90.00
_cell.angle_beta   90.00
_cell.angle_gamma   90.00
#
_symmetry.space_group_name_H-M   'P 1'
#
loop_
_entity.id
_entity.type
_entity.pdbx_description
1 polymer ?
#
loop_
_entity_poly.entity_id
_entity_poly.type
_entity_poly.pdbx_seq_one_letter_code
_entity_poly.pdbx_strand_id
1 'polypeptide(L)' 'MKVGSVVKLARGVYNHFGLESFIAVLVEKIPRKDNLEYDWLVLTDGRLIELGRQIEQSAEIISE' A
#
# COMPACT_ATOMS: atom_id res chain seq x y z
N MET A 1 -0.14 -2.40 -10.08
CA MET A 1 -1.35 -2.87 -9.34
C MET A 1 -2.57 -1.99 -9.64
N LYS A 2 -3.80 -2.48 -9.41
CA LYS A 2 -5.08 -1.75 -9.65
C LYS A 2 -5.77 -1.39 -8.33
N VAL A 3 -6.61 -0.36 -8.34
CA VAL A 3 -7.51 -0.08 -7.20
C VAL A 3 -8.41 -1.30 -6.96
N GLY A 4 -8.55 -1.70 -5.71
CA GLY A 4 -9.24 -2.92 -5.28
C GLY A 4 -8.32 -4.12 -5.09
N SER A 5 -7.09 -4.09 -5.62
CA SER A 5 -6.14 -5.19 -5.44
C SER A 5 -5.78 -5.38 -3.97
N VAL A 6 -5.74 -6.63 -3.53
CA VAL A 6 -5.31 -7.06 -2.20
C VAL A 6 -3.82 -7.32 -2.26
N VAL A 7 -3.07 -6.66 -1.39
CA VAL A 7 -1.60 -6.70 -1.36
C VAL A 7 -1.09 -7.12 0.00
N LYS A 8 0.03 -7.82 0.01
CA LYS A 8 0.82 -8.11 1.20
C LYS A 8 1.86 -7.03 1.39
N LEU A 9 1.77 -6.32 2.51
CA LEU A 9 2.72 -5.30 2.93
C LEU A 9 4.01 -5.92 3.45
N ALA A 10 5.12 -5.25 3.17
CA ALA A 10 6.42 -5.62 3.71
C ALA A 10 6.46 -5.43 5.24
N ARG A 11 7.33 -6.19 5.92
CA ARG A 11 7.45 -6.15 7.39
C ARG A 11 7.77 -4.78 7.96
N GLY A 12 8.52 -3.96 7.22
CA GLY A 12 8.83 -2.58 7.63
C GLY A 12 7.58 -1.72 7.76
N VAL A 13 6.62 -1.85 6.84
CA VAL A 13 5.36 -1.10 6.86
C VAL A 13 4.53 -1.50 8.08
N TYR A 14 4.39 -2.80 8.31
CA TYR A 14 3.72 -3.33 9.49
C TYR A 14 4.30 -2.77 10.80
N ASN A 15 5.62 -2.84 10.97
CA ASN A 15 6.28 -2.34 12.17
C ASN A 15 6.15 -0.82 12.33
N HIS A 16 6.26 -0.07 11.22
CA HIS A 16 6.22 1.40 11.24
C HIS A 16 4.85 1.93 11.65
N PHE A 17 3.78 1.34 11.08
CA PHE A 17 2.42 1.78 11.37
C PHE A 17 1.80 1.06 12.58
N GLY A 18 2.43 0.00 13.10
CA GLY A 18 1.87 -0.83 14.18
C GLY A 18 0.59 -1.53 13.72
N LEU A 19 0.66 -2.22 12.58
CA LEU A 19 -0.46 -2.97 12.02
C LEU A 19 -0.68 -4.29 12.79
N GLU A 20 -1.88 -4.84 12.71
CA GLU A 20 -2.25 -6.18 13.19
C GLU A 20 -2.18 -7.20 12.05
N SER A 21 -2.35 -6.75 10.80
CA SER A 21 -2.25 -7.55 9.59
C SER A 21 -1.18 -7.03 8.63
N PHE A 22 -0.65 -7.93 7.79
CA PHE A 22 0.19 -7.56 6.64
C PHE A 22 -0.65 -7.35 5.37
N ILE A 23 -1.97 -7.40 5.45
CA ILE A 23 -2.85 -7.31 4.28
C ILE A 23 -3.41 -5.90 4.18
N ALA A 24 -3.37 -5.35 2.97
CA ALA A 24 -4.02 -4.09 2.64
C ALA A 24 -4.75 -4.16 1.30
N VAL A 25 -5.76 -3.32 1.14
CA VAL A 25 -6.47 -3.13 -0.13
C VAL A 25 -6.05 -1.79 -0.71
N LEU A 26 -5.60 -1.76 -1.97
CA LEU A 26 -5.29 -0.50 -2.66
C LEU A 26 -6.58 0.27 -2.91
N VAL A 27 -6.72 1.46 -2.32
CA VAL A 27 -7.91 2.31 -2.44
C VAL A 27 -7.72 3.37 -3.51
N GLU A 28 -6.54 3.99 -3.58
CA GLU A 28 -6.28 5.07 -4.53
C GLU A 28 -4.79 5.14 -4.90
N LYS A 29 -4.51 5.61 -6.12
CA LYS A 29 -3.17 6.04 -6.54
C LYS A 29 -3.12 7.57 -6.54
N ILE A 30 -2.53 8.16 -5.51
CA ILE A 30 -2.45 9.61 -5.32
C ILE A 30 -1.36 10.17 -6.23
N PRO A 31 -1.65 11.02 -7.23
CA PRO A 31 -0.63 11.51 -8.17
C PRO A 31 0.47 12.31 -7.47
N ARG A 32 1.73 12.09 -7.86
CA ARG A 32 2.90 12.86 -7.42
C ARG A 32 3.44 13.71 -8.56
N LYS A 33 4.16 14.78 -8.21
CA LYS A 33 4.87 15.64 -9.18
C LYS A 33 6.28 15.16 -9.50
N ASP A 34 6.78 14.15 -8.79
CA ASP A 34 8.13 13.61 -8.97
C ASP A 34 8.13 12.37 -9.87
N ASN A 35 9.33 11.81 -10.11
CA ASN A 35 9.53 10.64 -10.96
C ASN A 35 8.89 9.35 -10.40
N LEU A 36 8.33 9.39 -9.20
CA LEU A 36 7.63 8.24 -8.63
C LEU A 36 6.17 8.19 -9.10
N GLU A 37 5.67 9.15 -9.87
CA GLU A 37 4.33 9.21 -10.49
C GLU A 37 3.12 9.21 -9.53
N TYR A 38 3.10 8.37 -8.47
CA TYR A 38 1.99 8.28 -7.52
C TYR A 38 2.38 7.66 -6.17
N ASP A 39 1.70 8.07 -5.10
CA ASP A 39 1.62 7.36 -3.81
C ASP A 39 0.39 6.46 -3.75
N TRP A 40 0.31 5.61 -2.75
CA TRP A 40 -0.79 4.67 -2.55
C TRP A 40 -1.56 5.07 -1.30
N LEU A 41 -2.87 5.20 -1.43
CA LEU A 41 -3.76 5.13 -0.29
C LEU A 41 -4.24 3.69 -0.15
N VAL A 42 -4.03 3.08 1.01
CA VAL A 42 -4.46 1.70 1.25
C VAL A 42 -5.34 1.61 2.49
N LEU A 43 -6.33 0.71 2.46
CA LEU A 43 -7.15 0.33 3.61
C LEU A 43 -6.55 -0.90 4.27
N THR A 44 -6.24 -0.80 5.55
CA THR A 44 -5.72 -1.91 6.37
C THR A 44 -6.10 -1.69 7.82
N ASP A 45 -6.44 -2.76 8.54
CA ASP A 45 -6.83 -2.71 9.95
C ASP A 45 -7.87 -1.62 10.29
N GLY A 46 -8.85 -1.42 9.42
CA GLY A 46 -9.92 -0.43 9.60
C GLY A 46 -9.51 1.04 9.43
N ARG A 47 -8.28 1.33 8.97
CA ARG A 47 -7.79 2.69 8.73
C ARG A 47 -7.16 2.85 7.35
N LEU A 48 -7.16 4.09 6.87
CA LEU A 48 -6.45 4.47 5.64
C LEU A 48 -5.04 4.92 6.01
N ILE A 49 -4.05 4.42 5.28
CA ILE A 49 -2.65 4.84 5.39
C ILE A 49 -2.09 5.16 4.00
N GLU A 50 -1.23 6.17 3.95
CA GLU A 50 -0.51 6.55 2.74
C GLU A 50 0.85 5.85 2.70
N LEU A 51 1.17 5.24 1.56
CA LEU A 51 2.40 4.53 1.31
C LEU A 51 3.08 5.07 0.06
N GLY A 52 4.40 5.22 0.13
CA GLY A 52 5.20 5.60 -1.02
C GLY A 52 5.15 4.56 -2.14
N ARG A 53 5.29 4.99 -3.41
CA ARG A 53 5.40 4.03 -4.54
C ARG A 53 6.44 2.94 -4.35
N GLN A 54 7.52 3.22 -3.61
CA GLN A 54 8.59 2.26 -3.33
C GLN A 54 8.05 0.93 -2.79
N ILE A 55 6.87 0.95 -2.16
CA ILE A 55 6.19 -0.26 -1.70
C ILE A 55 5.73 -1.14 -2.87
N GLU A 56 5.40 -0.62 -4.06
CA GLU A 56 4.99 -1.40 -5.25
C GLU A 56 6.00 -2.47 -5.65
N GLN A 57 7.29 -2.20 -5.48
CA GLN A 57 8.35 -3.15 -5.82
C GLN A 57 8.62 -4.18 -4.74
N SER A 58 8.08 -3.97 -3.53
CA SER A 58 8.32 -4.82 -2.35
C SER A 58 7.06 -5.52 -1.83
N ALA A 59 5.89 -5.05 -2.22
CA ALA A 59 4.61 -5.64 -1.88
C ALA A 59 4.25 -6.73 -2.87
N GLU A 60 3.70 -7.83 -2.34
CA GLU A 60 3.25 -8.97 -3.12
C GLU A 60 1.75 -8.82 -3.41
N ILE A 61 1.32 -9.01 -4.67
CA ILE A 61 -0.11 -9.04 -5.00
C ILE A 61 -0.66 -10.38 -4.56
N ILE A 62 -1.68 -10.35 -3.69
CA ILE A 62 -2.39 -11.56 -3.24
C ILE A 62 -3.58 -11.83 -4.17
N SER A 63 -4.30 -10.78 -4.57
CA SER A 63 -5.46 -10.85 -5.48
C SER A 63 -5.62 -9.53 -6.22
N GLU A 64 -6.01 -9.59 -7.50
CA GLU A 64 -6.35 -8.41 -8.31
C GLU A 64 -7.85 -8.14 -8.38
#